data_AF-A0A2R6HQY2-F1
#
_entry.id   AF-A0A2R6HQY2-F1
#
_cell.length_a   1.000
_cell.length_b   1.000
_cell.length_c   1.000
_cell.angle_alpha   90.00
_cell.angle_beta   90.00
_cell.angle_gamma   90.00
#
_symmetry.space_group_name_H-M   'P 1'
#
loop_
_entity.id
_entity.type
_entity.pdbx_description
1 polymer ?
#
loop_
_entity_poly.entity_id
_entity_poly.type
_entity_poly.pdbx_seq_one_letter_code
_entity_poly.pdbx_strand_id
1 'polypeptide(L)'
;MSLRVGILYSRIRRDEKLLLSELRERDHEVVKVDVRKQRFNIADPPEDLTEVDILVDRCLATSRSLYATQFADAYDIPVVNDHATAEVCANKVKNSLALEKAGVPTPNTDVAFTKDAALESIE
;
A
#
# COMPACT_ATOMS: atom_id res chain seq x y z
N MET A 1 -4.98 -12.07 21.61
CA MET A 1 -3.92 -11.08 21.87
C MET A 1 -4.45 -9.76 21.35
N SER A 2 -4.49 -8.73 22.19
CA SER A 2 -4.78 -7.37 21.72
C SER A 2 -3.53 -6.85 20.99
N LEU A 3 -3.74 -6.07 19.94
CA LEU A 3 -2.70 -5.49 19.10
C LEU A 3 -2.99 -4.00 18.98
N ARG A 4 -1.94 -3.19 18.83
CA ARG A 4 -2.02 -1.78 18.50
C ARG A 4 -1.86 -1.60 17.00
N VAL A 5 -2.99 -1.43 16.31
CA VAL A 5 -3.08 -1.38 14.85
C VAL A 5 -3.12 0.07 14.36
N GLY A 6 -2.17 0.46 13.54
CA GLY A 6 -2.18 1.76 12.88
C GLY A 6 -2.89 1.70 11.52
N ILE A 7 -3.92 2.54 11.33
CA ILE A 7 -4.59 2.69 10.03
C ILE A 7 -4.06 3.94 9.35
N LEU A 8 -3.29 3.77 8.27
CA LEU A 8 -2.81 4.87 7.45
C LEU A 8 -3.93 5.33 6.51
N TYR A 9 -4.30 6.61 6.53
CA TYR A 9 -5.34 7.13 5.64
C TYR A 9 -5.07 8.56 5.21
N SER A 10 -5.62 8.96 4.06
CA SER A 10 -5.72 10.36 3.64
C SER A 10 -7.15 10.89 3.66
N ARG A 11 -8.13 9.99 3.67
CA ARG A 11 -9.56 10.28 3.78
C ARG A 11 -10.26 9.03 4.32
N ILE A 12 -11.16 9.20 5.28
CA ILE A 12 -11.97 8.09 5.82
C ILE A 12 -13.18 7.87 4.89
N ARG A 13 -13.27 6.69 4.25
CA ARG A 13 -14.43 6.24 3.46
C ARG A 13 -15.21 5.18 4.24
N ARG A 14 -16.19 4.56 3.59
CA ARG A 14 -16.98 3.46 4.18
C ARG A 14 -16.08 2.28 4.56
N ASP A 15 -15.16 1.92 3.69
CA ASP A 15 -14.20 0.83 3.87
C ASP A 15 -13.38 1.01 5.15
N GLU A 16 -12.82 2.20 5.36
CA GLU A 16 -12.05 2.50 6.57
C GLU A 16 -12.94 2.47 7.82
N LYS A 17 -14.19 2.94 7.75
CA LYS A 17 -15.13 2.84 8.88
C LYS A 17 -15.41 1.39 9.26
N LEU A 18 -15.61 0.51 8.27
CA LEU A 18 -15.84 -0.91 8.51
C LEU A 18 -14.63 -1.57 9.17
N LEU A 19 -13.42 -1.28 8.70
CA LEU A 19 -12.19 -1.78 9.32
C LEU A 19 -12.02 -1.28 10.77
N LEU A 20 -12.25 0.02 11.01
CA LEU A 20 -12.17 0.60 12.35
C LEU A 20 -13.19 -0.01 13.32
N SER A 21 -14.40 -0.29 12.85
CA SER A 21 -15.43 -0.98 13.63
C SER A 21 -15.01 -2.41 13.96
N GLU A 22 -14.58 -3.18 12.97
CA GLU A 22 -14.18 -4.58 13.15
C GLU A 22 -13.00 -4.73 14.11
N LEU A 23 -11.97 -3.87 13.98
CA LEU A 23 -10.82 -3.88 14.88
C LEU A 23 -11.22 -3.59 16.34
N ARG A 24 -12.17 -2.67 16.54
CA ARG A 24 -12.73 -2.38 17.87
C ARG A 24 -13.53 -3.55 18.42
N GLU A 25 -14.36 -4.19 17.60
CA GLU A 25 -15.16 -5.36 18.01
C GLU A 25 -14.29 -6.55 18.40
N ARG A 26 -13.09 -6.64 17.83
CA ARG A 26 -12.06 -7.65 18.17
C ARG A 26 -11.14 -7.26 19.33
N ASP A 27 -11.41 -6.14 19.99
CA ASP A 27 -10.67 -5.66 21.17
C ASP A 27 -9.20 -5.31 20.86
N HIS A 28 -8.94 -4.76 19.67
CA HIS A 28 -7.65 -4.17 19.30
C HIS A 28 -7.63 -2.66 19.59
N GLU A 29 -6.46 -2.14 19.99
CA GLU A 29 -6.22 -0.71 20.03
C GLU A 29 -6.01 -0.20 18.60
N VAL A 30 -6.61 0.94 18.26
CA VAL A 30 -6.52 1.49 16.90
C VAL A 30 -5.99 2.92 16.90
N VAL A 31 -4.87 3.12 16.23
CA VAL A 31 -4.27 4.43 15.96
C VAL A 31 -4.68 4.87 14.56
N LYS A 32 -5.36 6.01 14.45
CA LYS A 32 -5.75 6.58 13.16
C LYS A 32 -4.67 7.55 12.69
N VAL A 33 -3.94 7.17 11.64
CA VAL A 33 -2.79 7.94 11.14
C VAL A 33 -3.18 8.69 9.86
N ASP A 34 -3.50 9.98 9.99
CA ASP A 34 -3.70 10.84 8.82
C ASP A 34 -2.34 11.19 8.21
N VAL A 35 -1.95 10.48 7.14
CA VAL A 35 -0.61 10.61 6.52
C VAL A 35 -0.31 12.03 6.02
N ARG A 36 -1.34 12.89 5.87
CA ARG A 36 -1.16 14.29 5.45
C ARG A 36 -0.68 15.18 6.58
N LYS A 37 -0.82 14.74 7.83
CA LYS A 37 -0.38 15.46 9.03
C LYS A 37 0.96 14.94 9.55
N GLN A 38 1.34 13.73 9.16
CA GLN A 38 2.58 13.11 9.58
C GLN A 38 3.79 13.72 8.88
N ARG A 39 4.93 13.63 9.57
CA ARG A 39 6.26 13.92 9.03
C ARG A 39 7.08 12.66 9.17
N PHE A 40 7.42 12.05 8.04
CA PHE A 40 8.26 10.87 8.00
C PHE A 40 9.72 11.32 7.94
N ASN A 41 10.45 11.14 9.04
CA ASN A 41 11.88 11.39 9.08
C ASN A 41 12.62 10.15 8.53
N ILE A 42 13.77 10.32 7.87
CA ILE A 42 14.50 9.19 7.30
C ILE A 42 15.02 8.21 8.37
N ALA A 43 15.36 8.71 9.56
CA ALA A 43 15.94 7.92 10.65
C ALA A 43 14.89 7.46 11.67
N ASP A 44 13.95 8.33 12.03
CA ASP A 44 13.05 8.10 13.16
C ASP A 44 11.57 8.09 12.74
N PRO A 45 10.76 7.14 13.25
CA PRO A 45 9.32 7.14 13.01
C PRO A 45 8.64 8.33 13.71
N PRO A 46 7.54 8.86 13.15
CA PRO A 46 6.68 9.80 13.87
C PRO A 46 6.05 9.14 15.10
N GLU A 47 5.78 9.94 16.13
CA GLU A 47 5.29 9.47 17.44
C GLU A 47 4.02 8.59 17.35
N ASP A 48 3.12 8.92 16.43
CA ASP A 48 1.89 8.13 16.19
C ASP A 48 2.16 6.71 15.67
N LEU A 49 3.37 6.43 15.15
CA LEU A 49 3.81 5.12 14.67
C LEU A 49 4.69 4.39 15.68
N THR A 50 5.18 5.07 16.72
CA THR A 50 5.90 4.43 17.81
C THR A 50 4.96 3.47 18.53
N GLU A 51 5.42 2.26 18.86
CA GLU A 51 4.63 1.20 19.52
C GLU A 51 3.43 0.68 18.71
N VAL A 52 3.40 0.89 17.38
CA VAL A 52 2.42 0.22 16.52
C VAL A 52 2.94 -1.18 16.19
N ASP A 53 2.13 -2.20 16.46
CA ASP A 53 2.49 -3.59 16.16
C ASP A 53 2.40 -3.89 14.65
N ILE A 54 1.44 -3.25 13.98
CA ILE A 54 1.18 -3.45 12.55
C ILE A 54 0.43 -2.26 11.95
N LEU A 55 0.78 -1.94 10.70
CA LEU A 55 0.11 -0.94 9.89
C LEU A 55 -0.80 -1.58 8.83
N VAL A 56 -1.91 -0.91 8.55
CA VAL A 56 -2.77 -1.20 7.40
C VAL A 56 -2.82 0.04 6.53
N ASP A 57 -2.29 -0.06 5.31
CA ASP A 57 -2.30 1.04 4.36
C ASP A 57 -3.67 1.17 3.68
N ARG A 58 -4.35 2.29 3.95
CA ARG A 58 -5.63 2.69 3.35
C ARG A 58 -5.52 4.05 2.67
N CYS A 59 -4.33 4.46 2.25
CA CYS A 59 -4.12 5.68 1.48
C CYS A 59 -4.88 5.64 0.15
N LEU A 60 -5.46 6.78 -0.25
CA LEU A 60 -6.17 6.88 -1.53
C LEU A 60 -5.22 7.09 -2.71
N ALA A 61 -4.13 7.83 -2.48
CA ALA A 61 -3.16 8.15 -3.52
C ALA A 61 -2.04 7.11 -3.53
N THR A 62 -1.84 6.46 -4.68
CA THR A 62 -0.78 5.45 -4.89
C THR A 62 0.59 5.98 -4.49
N SER A 63 0.94 7.22 -4.85
CA SER A 63 2.23 7.80 -4.47
C SER A 63 2.44 7.90 -2.96
N ARG A 64 1.38 8.19 -2.19
CA ARG A 64 1.47 8.23 -0.72
C ARG A 64 1.57 6.84 -0.12
N SER A 65 0.78 5.89 -0.64
CA SER A 65 0.81 4.47 -0.27
C SER A 65 2.23 3.90 -0.44
N LEU A 66 2.84 4.10 -1.61
CA LEU A 66 4.18 3.59 -1.91
C LEU A 66 5.24 4.10 -0.94
N TYR A 67 5.27 5.40 -0.65
CA TYR A 67 6.25 5.95 0.29
C TYR A 67 5.95 5.61 1.75
N ALA A 68 4.68 5.65 2.18
CA ALA A 68 4.35 5.34 3.56
C ALA A 68 4.66 3.88 3.92
N THR A 69 4.41 2.94 3.00
CA THR A 69 4.80 1.53 3.16
C THR A 69 6.32 1.34 3.13
N GLN A 70 7.05 2.13 2.33
CA GLN A 70 8.51 2.11 2.33
C GLN A 70 9.10 2.64 3.64
N PHE A 71 8.52 3.69 4.21
CA PHE A 71 8.91 4.18 5.53
C PHE A 71 8.59 3.16 6.63
N ALA A 72 7.43 2.51 6.57
CA ALA A 72 7.09 1.44 7.51
C ALA A 72 8.15 0.33 7.49
N ASP A 73 8.57 -0.12 6.31
CA ASP A 73 9.66 -1.10 6.13
C ASP A 73 11.00 -0.58 6.72
N ALA A 74 11.35 0.69 6.44
CA ALA A 74 12.57 1.30 6.96
C ALA A 74 12.56 1.50 8.49
N TYR A 75 11.38 1.56 9.12
CA TYR A 75 11.23 1.64 10.57
C TYR A 75 11.05 0.26 11.23
N ASP A 76 11.18 -0.83 10.45
CA ASP A 76 10.91 -2.21 10.90
C ASP A 76 9.49 -2.40 11.45
N ILE A 77 8.51 -1.65 10.92
CA ILE A 77 7.09 -1.76 11.28
C ILE A 77 6.37 -2.58 10.20
N PRO A 78 5.81 -3.77 10.54
CA PRO A 78 5.04 -4.56 9.59
C PRO A 78 3.87 -3.75 9.01
N VAL A 79 3.68 -3.81 7.69
CA VAL A 79 2.59 -3.10 7.01
C VAL A 79 1.88 -4.00 6.01
N VAL A 80 0.56 -3.87 5.95
CA VAL A 80 -0.31 -4.57 5.00
C VAL A 80 -0.90 -3.57 4.00
N ASN A 81 -0.65 -3.69 2.70
CA ASN A 81 0.34 -4.58 2.08
C ASN A 81 1.76 -4.04 2.24
N ASP A 82 2.76 -4.91 2.15
CA ASP A 82 4.17 -4.49 2.14
C ASP A 82 4.51 -3.62 0.93
N HIS A 83 5.64 -2.92 1.02
CA HIS A 83 6.09 -1.99 -0.03
C HIS A 83 6.27 -2.67 -1.39
N ALA A 84 6.87 -3.87 -1.42
CA ALA A 84 7.12 -4.60 -2.66
C ALA A 84 5.80 -4.98 -3.36
N THR A 85 4.82 -5.46 -2.61
CA THR A 85 3.48 -5.78 -3.09
C THR A 85 2.76 -4.54 -3.59
N ALA A 86 2.82 -3.44 -2.84
CA ALA A 86 2.24 -2.16 -3.26
C ALA A 86 2.87 -1.68 -4.58
N GLU A 87 4.18 -1.79 -4.73
CA GLU A 87 4.91 -1.38 -5.94
C GLU A 87 4.54 -2.21 -7.17
N VAL A 88 4.48 -3.54 -7.02
CA VAL A 88 4.09 -4.45 -8.11
C VAL A 88 2.63 -4.20 -8.52
N CYS A 89 1.71 -4.16 -7.56
CA CYS A 89 0.28 -4.00 -7.84
C CYS A 89 -0.09 -2.61 -8.38
N ALA A 90 0.70 -1.58 -8.05
CA ALA A 90 0.49 -0.21 -8.55
C ALA A 90 0.86 -0.05 -10.04
N ASN A 91 1.66 -0.95 -10.61
CA ASN A 91 2.18 -0.82 -11.97
C ASN A 91 1.77 -2.03 -12.83
N LYS A 92 0.96 -1.79 -13.86
CA LYS A 92 0.45 -2.86 -14.72
C LYS A 92 1.55 -3.64 -15.45
N VAL A 93 2.65 -2.99 -15.84
CA VAL A 93 3.78 -3.67 -16.47
C VAL A 93 4.45 -4.61 -15.48
N LYS A 94 4.78 -4.12 -14.27
CA LYS A 94 5.36 -4.95 -13.20
C LYS A 94 4.45 -6.13 -12.84
N ASN A 95 3.15 -5.87 -12.67
CA ASN A 95 2.16 -6.89 -12.36
C ASN A 95 2.05 -7.95 -13.47
N SER A 96 1.94 -7.53 -14.74
CA SER A 96 1.82 -8.46 -15.87
C SER A 96 3.06 -9.35 -16.00
N LEU A 97 4.26 -8.78 -15.84
CA LEU A 97 5.51 -9.55 -15.82
C LEU A 97 5.58 -10.53 -14.64
N ALA A 98 5.08 -10.15 -13.46
CA ALA A 98 5.03 -11.04 -12.30
C ALA A 98 4.08 -12.22 -12.51
N LEU A 99 2.91 -11.97 -13.12
CA LEU A 99 1.92 -13.00 -13.44
C LEU A 99 2.44 -13.98 -14.50
N GLU A 100 3.03 -13.46 -15.58
CA GLU A 100 3.64 -14.27 -16.65
C GLU A 100 4.75 -15.18 -16.08
N LYS A 101 5.64 -14.62 -15.27
CA LYS A 101 6.71 -15.39 -14.59
C LYS A 101 6.17 -16.50 -13.70
N ALA A 102 5.00 -16.28 -13.09
CA ALA A 102 4.32 -17.27 -12.25
C ALA A 102 3.47 -18.28 -13.04
N GLY A 103 3.39 -18.15 -14.38
CA GLY A 103 2.56 -19.02 -15.23
C GLY A 103 1.06 -18.80 -15.04
N VAL A 104 0.64 -17.63 -14.56
CA VAL A 104 -0.77 -17.29 -14.39
C VAL A 104 -1.33 -16.80 -15.73
N PRO A 105 -2.43 -17.38 -16.26
CA PRO A 105 -3.00 -16.92 -17.52
C PRO A 105 -3.44 -15.45 -17.47
N THR A 106 -2.94 -14.64 -18.40
CA THR A 106 -3.32 -13.24 -18.59
C THR A 106 -3.68 -12.97 -20.05
N PRO A 107 -4.39 -11.86 -20.37
CA PRO A 107 -4.58 -11.44 -21.76
C PRO A 107 -3.23 -11.23 -22.47
N ASN A 108 -3.20 -11.42 -23.79
CA ASN A 108 -2.05 -11.03 -24.60
C ASN A 108 -1.79 -9.52 -24.40
N THR A 109 -0.58 -9.14 -23.99
CA THR A 109 -0.29 -7.78 -23.52
C THR A 109 1.06 -7.32 -24.05
N ASP A 110 1.04 -6.30 -24.90
CA ASP A 110 2.23 -5.60 -25.38
C ASP A 110 2.40 -4.25 -24.68
N VAL A 111 3.65 -3.80 -24.55
CA VAL A 111 4.01 -2.48 -24.01
C VAL A 111 4.84 -1.73 -25.05
N ALA A 112 4.29 -0.63 -25.55
CA ALA A 112 4.96 0.24 -26.52
C ALA A 112 5.36 1.58 -25.88
N PHE A 113 6.58 2.05 -26.17
CA PHE A 113 7.10 3.34 -25.69
C PHE A 113 7.00 4.48 -26.72
N THR A 114 6.62 4.15 -27.95
CA THR A 114 6.41 5.10 -29.04
C THR A 114 5.05 4.87 -29.67
N LYS A 115 4.53 5.89 -30.34
CA LYS A 115 3.27 5.80 -31.07
C LYS A 115 3.35 4.75 -32.19
N ASP A 116 4.44 4.73 -32.95
CA ASP A 116 4.57 3.84 -34.11
C ASP A 116 4.59 2.36 -33.67
N ALA A 117 5.36 2.01 -32.64
CA ALA A 117 5.35 0.66 -32.07
C ALA A 117 3.99 0.27 -31.48
N ALA A 118 3.23 1.24 -30.94
CA ALA A 118 1.88 0.98 -30.44
C ALA A 118 0.88 0.69 -31.57
N LEU A 119 1.07 1.31 -32.75
CA LEU A 119 0.26 1.02 -33.93
C LEU A 119 0.59 -0.37 -34.48
N GLU A 120 1.88 -0.71 -34.61
CA GLU A 120 2.33 -2.03 -35.07
C GLU A 120 1.81 -3.18 -34.18
N SER A 121 1.61 -2.95 -32.88
CA SER A 121 1.12 -3.96 -31.94
C SER A 121 -0.39 -4.24 -32.07
N ILE A 122 -1.17 -3.33 -32.65
CA ILE A 122 -2.63 -3.47 -32.79
C ILE A 122 -3.10 -3.76 -34.23
N GLU A 123 -2.19 -3.69 -35.21
CA GLU A 123 -2.42 -4.04 -36.62
C GLU A 123 -2.33 -5.56 -36.85
#